data_AF-A0A1R1PGY3-F1
#
_entry.id   AF-A0A1R1PGY3-F1
#
_cell.length_a   1.000
_cell.length_b   1.000
_cell.length_c   1.000
_cell.angle_alpha   90.00
_cell.angle_beta   90.00
_cell.angle_gamma   90.00
#
_symmetry.space_group_name_H-M   'P 1'
#
loop_
_entity.id
_entity.type
_entity.pdbx_description
1 polymer ?
#
loop_
_entity_poly.entity_id
_entity_poly.type
_entity_poly.pdbx_seq_one_letter_code
_entity_poly.pdbx_strand_id
1 'polypeptide(L)'
;MMANEELVKVLVYTDVTRYIEFKLISRSMVCRDGKIKKVPATVTEAGSSPLLGFFEKFKVKKFLEFVSKWKKDDVSTHQGLNLEKQPMSEIFAHFGLDASSQEFIGHAMALHLNEDYKDRPANETFEKIVLYVSSVARYGSSPYIYPLYGLGELPQGFARLSAIYGGTYMLGTPIDEVIYGEDGKVTGVKSGEQVAKAKLVIGDPSYFKEKVKKTGQVIRTICLLDHPIPNSDNADSTQIIIPQNQAKRKHDIYITSVSASHHVVPKGFWLASISTVVETDDPHSEVAAAISYLGPIKERFDYVSDIYEPVDDGTHSQAFISKSYDATSHFVTVYEDIKDIYHRITGDELVIKKRPTIDEEQAAFEASIQ
;
A
#
# COMPACT_ATOMS: atom_id res chain seq x y z
N MET A 1 -0.13 4.78 -3.61
CA MET A 1 -0.43 5.20 -2.22
C MET A 1 -1.83 5.79 -2.17
N MET A 2 -2.53 5.71 -1.03
CA MET A 2 -3.79 6.44 -0.85
C MET A 2 -3.51 7.90 -0.44
N ALA A 3 -4.29 8.84 -0.96
CA ALA A 3 -4.09 10.27 -0.82
C ALA A 3 -4.07 10.80 0.62
N ASN A 4 -4.82 10.17 1.53
CA ASN A 4 -4.87 10.53 2.95
C ASN A 4 -4.13 9.53 3.85
N GLU A 5 -3.35 8.62 3.26
CA GLU A 5 -2.56 7.64 4.00
C GLU A 5 -1.53 8.31 4.91
N GLU A 6 -1.20 7.67 6.03
CA GLU A 6 -0.21 8.19 6.98
C GLU A 6 1.16 8.40 6.33
N LEU A 7 1.57 7.51 5.41
CA LEU A 7 2.80 7.66 4.64
C LEU A 7 2.82 8.96 3.83
N VAL A 8 1.70 9.41 3.29
CA VAL A 8 1.63 10.71 2.59
C VAL A 8 1.83 11.86 3.57
N LYS A 9 1.31 11.75 4.80
CA LYS A 9 1.60 12.73 5.87
C LYS A 9 3.09 12.75 6.20
N VAL A 10 3.76 11.59 6.27
CA VAL A 10 5.22 11.52 6.45
C VAL A 10 5.95 12.27 5.36
N LEU A 11 5.61 12.02 4.09
CA LEU A 11 6.25 12.70 2.95
C LEU A 11 6.12 14.22 3.03
N VAL A 12 4.94 14.72 3.43
CA VAL A 12 4.68 16.16 3.61
C VAL A 12 5.45 16.72 4.80
N TYR A 13 5.40 16.04 5.95
CA TYR A 13 5.97 16.56 7.20
C TYR A 13 7.49 16.50 7.21
N THR A 14 8.09 15.59 6.45
CA THR A 14 9.55 15.48 6.25
C THR A 14 10.07 16.33 5.10
N ASP A 15 9.21 17.10 4.43
CA ASP A 15 9.53 17.91 3.25
C ASP A 15 10.09 17.12 2.04
N VAL A 16 9.95 15.79 2.03
CA VAL A 16 10.34 14.94 0.89
C VAL A 16 9.51 15.26 -0.35
N THR A 17 8.28 15.75 -0.18
CA THR A 17 7.43 16.24 -1.28
C THR A 17 8.04 17.40 -2.07
N ARG A 18 9.11 18.06 -1.59
CA ARG A 18 9.86 19.04 -2.38
C ARG A 18 10.65 18.41 -3.53
N TYR A 19 10.90 17.12 -3.46
CA TYR A 19 11.70 16.37 -4.44
C TYR A 19 10.86 15.42 -5.28
N ILE A 20 9.62 15.15 -4.89
CA ILE A 20 8.76 14.16 -5.53
C ILE A 20 7.43 14.80 -5.88
N GLU A 21 7.11 14.81 -7.16
CA GLU A 21 5.80 15.23 -7.66
C GLU A 21 4.88 14.02 -7.78
N PHE A 22 3.63 14.20 -7.36
CA PHE A 22 2.61 13.15 -7.40
C PHE A 22 1.52 13.47 -8.42
N LYS A 23 1.08 12.44 -9.13
CA LYS A 23 -0.09 12.49 -9.99
C LYS A 23 -1.17 11.55 -9.49
N LEU A 24 -2.41 11.98 -9.64
CA LEU A 24 -3.60 11.22 -9.31
C LEU A 24 -3.79 10.08 -10.31
N ILE A 25 -4.09 8.88 -9.83
CA ILE A 25 -4.52 7.77 -10.68
C ILE A 25 -5.94 8.06 -11.20
N SER A 26 -6.15 7.93 -12.50
CA SER A 26 -7.38 8.40 -13.15
C SER A 26 -8.63 7.57 -12.80
N ARG A 27 -8.49 6.27 -12.53
CA ARG A 27 -9.63 5.39 -12.21
C ARG A 27 -9.29 4.37 -11.12
N SER A 28 -10.23 4.15 -10.21
CA SER A 28 -10.29 2.98 -9.32
C SER A 28 -11.45 2.09 -9.77
N MET A 29 -11.16 0.82 -10.02
CA MET A 29 -12.07 -0.12 -10.67
C MET A 29 -12.04 -1.47 -9.96
N VAL A 30 -13.12 -2.24 -10.12
CA VAL A 30 -13.26 -3.58 -9.56
C VAL A 30 -13.85 -4.51 -10.62
N CYS A 31 -13.39 -5.75 -10.64
CA CYS A 31 -13.98 -6.80 -11.46
C CYS A 31 -15.22 -7.37 -10.77
N ARG A 32 -16.32 -7.48 -11.52
CA ARG A 32 -17.54 -8.16 -11.12
C ARG A 32 -18.19 -8.81 -12.33
N ASP A 33 -18.56 -10.08 -12.20
CA ASP A 33 -19.22 -10.86 -13.25
C ASP A 33 -18.43 -10.83 -14.58
N GLY A 34 -17.10 -10.94 -14.48
CA GLY A 34 -16.18 -10.89 -15.62
C GLY A 34 -16.05 -9.52 -16.28
N LYS A 35 -16.51 -8.43 -15.64
CA LYS A 35 -16.46 -7.07 -16.18
C LYS A 35 -15.81 -6.12 -15.18
N ILE A 36 -14.89 -5.29 -15.68
CA ILE A 36 -14.27 -4.22 -14.91
C ILE A 36 -15.21 -3.00 -14.92
N LYS A 37 -15.52 -2.47 -13.75
CA LYS A 37 -16.36 -1.27 -13.57
C LYS A 37 -15.76 -0.35 -12.52
N LYS A 38 -16.06 0.95 -12.60
CA LYS A 38 -15.60 1.95 -11.62
C LYS A 38 -16.19 1.69 -10.23
N VAL A 39 -15.35 1.71 -9.19
CA VAL A 39 -15.79 1.62 -7.79
C VAL A 39 -16.56 2.91 -7.42
N PRO A 40 -17.82 2.82 -6.96
CA PRO A 40 -18.55 4.00 -6.50
C PRO A 40 -18.01 4.42 -5.13
N ALA A 41 -17.41 5.61 -5.06
CA ALA A 41 -16.77 6.10 -3.85
C ALA A 41 -17.54 7.28 -3.21
N THR A 42 -18.47 7.87 -3.95
CA THR A 42 -19.32 8.96 -3.47
C THR A 42 -20.80 8.58 -3.52
N VAL A 43 -21.61 9.29 -2.74
CA VAL A 43 -23.07 9.17 -2.76
C VAL A 43 -23.65 9.35 -4.17
N THR A 44 -23.10 10.31 -4.94
CA THR A 44 -23.52 10.58 -6.32
C THR A 44 -23.18 9.41 -7.24
N GLU A 45 -21.96 8.87 -7.14
CA GLU A 45 -21.53 7.72 -7.94
C GLU A 45 -22.29 6.45 -7.59
N ALA A 46 -22.58 6.21 -6.30
CA ALA A 46 -23.36 5.06 -5.87
C ALA A 46 -24.76 5.07 -6.53
N GLY A 47 -25.40 6.24 -6.65
CA GLY A 47 -26.71 6.39 -7.30
C GLY A 47 -26.72 6.06 -8.81
N SER A 48 -25.63 6.34 -9.53
CA SER A 48 -25.52 6.09 -10.97
C SER A 48 -24.80 4.78 -11.32
N SER A 49 -24.14 4.13 -10.35
CA SER A 49 -23.23 3.02 -10.61
C SER A 49 -23.89 1.81 -11.31
N PRO A 50 -23.30 1.29 -12.41
CA PRO A 50 -23.75 0.05 -13.05
C PRO A 50 -23.25 -1.21 -12.31
N LEU A 51 -22.50 -1.06 -11.21
CA LEU A 51 -22.17 -2.19 -10.32
C LEU A 51 -23.38 -2.59 -9.48
N LEU A 52 -24.28 -1.67 -9.16
CA LEU A 52 -25.33 -1.88 -8.17
C LEU A 52 -26.70 -2.05 -8.83
N GLY A 53 -27.47 -3.03 -8.36
CA GLY A 53 -28.89 -3.13 -8.67
C GLY A 53 -29.68 -1.93 -8.13
N PHE A 54 -30.88 -1.68 -8.68
CA PHE A 54 -31.65 -0.47 -8.37
C PHE A 54 -31.87 -0.24 -6.86
N PHE A 55 -32.32 -1.25 -6.12
CA PHE A 55 -32.53 -1.14 -4.67
C PHE A 55 -31.21 -1.04 -3.90
N GLU A 56 -30.18 -1.73 -4.37
CA GLU A 56 -28.89 -1.79 -3.69
C GLU A 56 -28.16 -0.44 -3.70
N LYS A 57 -28.37 0.37 -4.75
CA LYS A 57 -27.89 1.76 -4.83
C LYS A 57 -28.31 2.59 -3.63
N PHE A 58 -29.57 2.44 -3.17
CA PHE A 58 -30.07 3.18 -2.01
C PHE A 58 -29.39 2.76 -0.71
N LYS A 59 -29.11 1.46 -0.56
CA LYS A 59 -28.47 0.93 0.65
C LYS A 59 -26.99 1.31 0.74
N VAL A 60 -26.24 1.14 -0.36
CA VAL A 60 -24.84 1.58 -0.43
C VAL A 60 -24.74 3.09 -0.23
N LYS A 61 -25.65 3.88 -0.82
CA LYS A 61 -25.72 5.32 -0.56
C LYS A 61 -25.87 5.63 0.94
N LYS A 62 -26.82 4.99 1.63
CA LYS A 62 -27.01 5.17 3.09
C LYS A 62 -25.76 4.79 3.88
N PHE A 63 -25.09 3.69 3.51
CA PHE A 63 -23.84 3.28 4.13
C PHE A 63 -22.73 4.32 3.93
N LEU A 64 -22.53 4.83 2.71
CA LEU A 64 -21.52 5.87 2.45
C LEU A 64 -21.84 7.20 3.14
N GLU A 65 -23.12 7.55 3.29
CA GLU A 65 -23.55 8.71 4.08
C GLU A 65 -23.21 8.54 5.56
N PHE A 66 -23.39 7.32 6.09
CA PHE A 66 -22.98 6.98 7.46
C PHE A 66 -21.46 7.10 7.63
N VAL A 67 -20.68 6.47 6.75
CA VAL A 67 -19.20 6.57 6.73
C VAL A 67 -18.75 8.04 6.72
N SER A 68 -19.34 8.86 5.87
CA SER A 68 -18.94 10.26 5.71
C SER A 68 -19.31 11.14 6.90
N LYS A 69 -20.32 10.77 7.69
CA LYS A 69 -20.80 11.53 8.85
C LYS A 69 -20.21 11.04 10.17
N TRP A 70 -19.57 9.88 10.19
CA TRP A 70 -19.05 9.27 11.40
C TRP A 70 -17.97 10.14 12.05
N LYS A 71 -18.10 10.35 13.35
CA LYS A 71 -17.13 11.03 14.18
C LYS A 71 -16.90 10.19 15.43
N LYS A 72 -15.65 9.80 15.68
CA LYS A 72 -15.28 8.94 16.81
C LYS A 72 -15.79 9.49 18.15
N ASP A 73 -15.66 10.80 18.35
CA ASP A 73 -16.00 11.47 19.61
C ASP A 73 -17.46 11.95 19.70
N ASP A 74 -18.31 11.68 18.70
CA ASP A 74 -19.71 12.13 18.66
C ASP A 74 -20.68 10.95 18.48
N VAL A 75 -21.19 10.46 19.60
CA VAL A 75 -22.11 9.32 19.71
C VAL A 75 -23.38 9.50 18.88
N SER A 76 -23.81 10.75 18.63
CA SER A 76 -25.01 11.01 17.82
C SER A 76 -24.85 10.57 16.36
N THR A 77 -23.60 10.45 15.89
CA THR A 77 -23.29 10.00 14.52
C THR A 77 -23.28 8.47 14.39
N HIS A 78 -23.29 7.73 15.51
CA HIS A 78 -23.02 6.29 15.52
C HIS A 78 -24.24 5.43 15.15
N GLN A 79 -25.45 6.01 15.12
CA GLN A 79 -26.70 5.30 14.81
C GLN A 79 -26.96 4.07 15.71
N GLY A 80 -26.46 4.10 16.94
CA GLY A 80 -26.58 2.99 17.90
C GLY A 80 -25.62 1.82 17.63
N LEU A 81 -24.68 1.96 16.69
CA LEU A 81 -23.65 0.96 16.39
C LEU A 81 -22.40 1.18 17.24
N ASN A 82 -21.73 0.09 17.63
CA ASN A 82 -20.45 0.11 18.33
C ASN A 82 -19.39 -0.62 17.49
N LEU A 83 -18.59 0.14 16.74
CA LEU A 83 -17.61 -0.42 15.81
C LEU A 83 -16.46 -1.16 16.50
N GLU A 84 -16.17 -0.88 17.79
CA GLU A 84 -15.10 -1.55 18.53
C GLU A 84 -15.48 -2.95 19.00
N LYS A 85 -16.78 -3.26 19.06
CA LYS A 85 -17.30 -4.52 19.58
C LYS A 85 -18.02 -5.35 18.54
N GLN A 86 -18.76 -4.70 17.65
CA GLN A 86 -19.57 -5.40 16.66
C GLN A 86 -18.72 -5.85 15.48
N PRO A 87 -18.92 -7.08 14.98
CA PRO A 87 -18.27 -7.55 13.77
C PRO A 87 -18.74 -6.77 12.55
N MET A 88 -17.89 -6.65 11.53
CA MET A 88 -18.25 -5.92 10.31
C MET A 88 -19.49 -6.50 9.60
N SER A 89 -19.71 -7.81 9.71
CA SER A 89 -20.91 -8.49 9.20
C SER A 89 -22.21 -7.93 9.78
N GLU A 90 -22.25 -7.59 11.07
CA GLU A 90 -23.40 -6.94 11.70
C GLU A 90 -23.63 -5.53 11.17
N ILE A 91 -22.55 -4.78 10.92
CA ILE A 91 -22.65 -3.44 10.32
C ILE A 91 -23.24 -3.56 8.91
N PHE A 92 -22.75 -4.49 8.09
CA PHE A 92 -23.33 -4.73 6.77
C PHE A 92 -24.80 -5.16 6.81
N ALA A 93 -25.16 -6.02 7.77
CA ALA A 93 -26.55 -6.44 7.99
C ALA A 93 -27.45 -5.27 8.38
N HIS A 94 -26.98 -4.35 9.23
CA HIS A 94 -27.72 -3.15 9.64
C HIS A 94 -28.12 -2.28 8.43
N PHE A 95 -27.23 -2.13 7.44
CA PHE A 95 -27.52 -1.42 6.20
C PHE A 95 -28.19 -2.29 5.12
N GLY A 96 -28.37 -3.59 5.38
CA GLY A 96 -28.97 -4.56 4.47
C GLY A 96 -28.17 -4.79 3.18
N LEU A 97 -26.84 -4.63 3.24
CA LEU A 97 -25.96 -4.77 2.08
C LEU A 97 -25.86 -6.23 1.65
N ASP A 98 -26.04 -6.48 0.36
CA ASP A 98 -25.92 -7.83 -0.20
C ASP A 98 -24.45 -8.31 -0.25
N ALA A 99 -24.23 -9.61 -0.46
CA ALA A 99 -22.91 -10.21 -0.46
C ALA A 99 -21.96 -9.55 -1.48
N SER A 100 -22.48 -9.09 -2.62
CA SER A 100 -21.67 -8.44 -3.65
C SER A 100 -21.29 -7.02 -3.25
N SER A 101 -22.18 -6.31 -2.55
CA SER A 101 -21.88 -5.01 -1.95
C SER A 101 -20.80 -5.13 -0.89
N GLN A 102 -20.92 -6.12 -0.02
CA GLN A 102 -19.94 -6.41 1.02
C GLN A 102 -18.57 -6.73 0.42
N GLU A 103 -18.53 -7.52 -0.66
CA GLU A 103 -17.31 -7.88 -1.37
C GLU A 103 -16.59 -6.64 -1.93
N PHE A 104 -17.26 -5.77 -2.70
CA PHE A 104 -16.56 -4.60 -3.25
C PHE A 104 -16.18 -3.58 -2.16
N ILE A 105 -16.98 -3.46 -1.10
CA ILE A 105 -16.64 -2.57 0.02
C ILE A 105 -15.42 -3.12 0.78
N GLY A 106 -15.37 -4.42 1.06
CA GLY A 106 -14.25 -5.04 1.74
C GLY A 106 -12.97 -5.04 0.92
N HIS A 107 -13.05 -5.52 -0.32
CA HIS A 107 -11.88 -5.74 -1.16
C HIS A 107 -11.45 -4.50 -1.95
N ALA A 108 -12.39 -3.69 -2.44
CA ALA A 108 -12.05 -2.55 -3.30
C ALA A 108 -12.01 -1.20 -2.58
N MET A 109 -12.69 -1.06 -1.42
CA MET A 109 -12.61 0.16 -0.61
C MET A 109 -11.75 -0.02 0.64
N ALA A 110 -12.01 -1.07 1.44
CA ALA A 110 -11.23 -1.35 2.64
C ALA A 110 -9.90 -2.06 2.34
N LEU A 111 -9.73 -2.58 1.12
CA LEU A 111 -8.49 -3.22 0.64
C LEU A 111 -8.08 -4.42 1.51
N HIS A 112 -9.06 -5.15 2.03
CA HIS A 112 -8.81 -6.42 2.71
C HIS A 112 -8.39 -7.49 1.71
N LEU A 113 -7.47 -8.37 2.14
CA LEU A 113 -6.91 -9.43 1.32
C LEU A 113 -7.79 -10.69 1.26
N ASN A 114 -8.63 -10.86 2.29
CA ASN A 114 -9.49 -12.02 2.49
C ASN A 114 -10.78 -11.58 3.21
N GLU A 115 -11.62 -12.53 3.63
CA GLU A 115 -12.95 -12.27 4.21
C GLU A 115 -12.97 -12.31 5.74
N ASP A 116 -11.84 -12.57 6.40
CA ASP A 116 -11.75 -12.69 7.87
C ASP A 116 -12.13 -11.39 8.59
N TYR A 117 -12.06 -10.26 7.88
CA TYR A 117 -12.50 -8.96 8.41
C TYR A 117 -14.00 -8.90 8.74
N LYS A 118 -14.82 -9.79 8.17
CA LYS A 118 -16.27 -9.83 8.43
C LYS A 118 -16.59 -10.24 9.87
N ASP A 119 -15.74 -11.06 10.48
CA ASP A 119 -15.94 -11.60 11.83
C ASP A 119 -15.16 -10.84 12.90
N ARG A 120 -14.27 -9.93 12.49
CA ARG A 120 -13.50 -9.05 13.39
C ARG A 120 -14.26 -7.76 13.70
N PRO A 121 -13.93 -7.08 14.82
CA PRO A 121 -14.46 -5.76 15.14
C PRO A 121 -14.41 -4.80 13.95
N ALA A 122 -15.51 -4.08 13.72
CA ALA A 122 -15.70 -3.26 12.54
C ALA A 122 -14.78 -2.03 12.46
N ASN A 123 -14.19 -1.58 13.58
CA ASN A 123 -13.41 -0.35 13.66
C ASN A 123 -12.25 -0.31 12.64
N GLU A 124 -11.46 -1.39 12.53
CA GLU A 124 -10.34 -1.46 11.58
C GLU A 124 -10.82 -1.31 10.14
N THR A 125 -11.85 -2.08 9.77
CA THR A 125 -12.43 -2.05 8.42
C THR A 125 -13.05 -0.68 8.14
N PHE A 126 -13.74 -0.11 9.11
CA PHE A 126 -14.39 1.18 8.97
C PHE A 126 -13.39 2.31 8.78
N GLU A 127 -12.29 2.32 9.53
CA GLU A 127 -11.20 3.29 9.36
C GLU A 127 -10.57 3.21 7.97
N LYS A 128 -10.37 1.99 7.44
CA LYS A 128 -9.90 1.77 6.05
C LYS A 128 -10.90 2.33 5.01
N ILE A 129 -12.20 2.14 5.22
CA ILE A 129 -13.24 2.70 4.32
C ILE A 129 -13.26 4.25 4.41
N VAL A 130 -13.17 4.82 5.61
CA VAL A 130 -13.08 6.27 5.81
C VAL A 130 -11.83 6.83 5.12
N LEU A 131 -10.69 6.15 5.22
CA LEU A 131 -9.47 6.52 4.53
C LEU A 131 -9.67 6.55 3.00
N TYR A 132 -10.31 5.53 2.44
CA TYR A 132 -10.62 5.46 1.00
C TYR A 132 -11.56 6.61 0.58
N VAL A 133 -12.70 6.76 1.26
CA VAL A 133 -13.71 7.78 0.91
C VAL A 133 -13.16 9.20 1.05
N SER A 134 -12.42 9.48 2.12
CA SER A 134 -11.79 10.79 2.33
C SER A 134 -10.68 11.06 1.30
N SER A 135 -9.95 10.03 0.87
CA SER A 135 -8.93 10.12 -0.19
C SER A 135 -9.57 10.47 -1.54
N VAL A 136 -10.70 9.83 -1.88
CA VAL A 136 -11.47 10.21 -3.07
C VAL A 136 -12.04 11.62 -2.93
N ALA A 137 -12.57 12.00 -1.78
CA ALA A 137 -13.13 13.33 -1.58
C ALA A 137 -12.10 14.46 -1.78
N ARG A 138 -10.81 14.19 -1.53
CA ARG A 138 -9.72 15.15 -1.72
C ARG A 138 -9.41 15.45 -3.19
N TYR A 139 -9.46 14.44 -4.08
CA TYR A 139 -8.96 14.57 -5.46
C TYR A 139 -9.94 14.13 -6.56
N GLY A 140 -11.06 13.48 -6.21
CA GLY A 140 -12.22 13.23 -7.05
C GLY A 140 -12.24 11.92 -7.84
N SER A 141 -11.19 11.62 -8.63
CA SER A 141 -11.27 10.52 -9.61
C SER A 141 -10.97 9.12 -9.05
N SER A 142 -10.04 9.04 -8.10
CA SER A 142 -9.64 7.84 -7.37
C SER A 142 -9.01 8.24 -6.03
N PRO A 143 -8.80 7.31 -5.08
CA PRO A 143 -8.12 7.63 -3.84
C PRO A 143 -6.59 7.60 -3.99
N TYR A 144 -6.06 7.22 -5.16
CA TYR A 144 -4.66 6.83 -5.30
C TYR A 144 -3.83 7.91 -5.97
N ILE A 145 -2.64 8.12 -5.42
CA ILE A 145 -1.58 8.93 -6.03
C ILE A 145 -0.37 8.06 -6.34
N TYR A 146 0.37 8.46 -7.37
CA TYR A 146 1.58 7.81 -7.85
C TYR A 146 2.65 8.85 -8.21
N PRO A 147 3.91 8.65 -7.81
CA PRO A 147 4.99 9.60 -8.11
C PRO A 147 5.27 9.64 -9.62
N LEU A 148 5.49 10.85 -10.15
CA LEU A 148 6.09 11.00 -11.47
C LEU A 148 7.47 10.32 -11.46
N TYR A 149 7.86 9.73 -12.60
CA TYR A 149 9.07 8.91 -12.75
C TYR A 149 9.08 7.58 -11.98
N GLY A 150 8.03 7.28 -11.22
CA GLY A 150 7.82 5.97 -10.60
C GLY A 150 8.26 5.86 -9.16
N LEU A 151 8.00 4.69 -8.57
CA LEU A 151 8.21 4.45 -7.14
C LEU A 151 9.67 4.56 -6.69
N GLY A 152 10.63 4.50 -7.62
CA GLY A 152 12.05 4.72 -7.36
C GLY A 152 12.37 6.11 -6.79
N GLU A 153 11.50 7.10 -6.98
CA GLU A 153 11.68 8.44 -6.41
C GLU A 153 11.52 8.45 -4.88
N LEU A 154 10.72 7.53 -4.30
CA LEU A 154 10.51 7.45 -2.86
C LEU A 154 11.80 7.13 -2.08
N PRO A 155 12.52 6.02 -2.35
CA PRO A 155 13.78 5.75 -1.66
C PRO A 155 14.85 6.81 -1.97
N GLN A 156 14.88 7.39 -3.18
CA GLN A 156 15.79 8.49 -3.50
C GLN A 156 15.52 9.73 -2.64
N GLY A 157 14.25 10.11 -2.48
CA GLY A 157 13.83 11.25 -1.65
C GLY A 157 14.17 11.06 -0.17
N PHE A 158 13.92 9.87 0.39
CA PHE A 158 14.30 9.54 1.76
C PHE A 158 15.82 9.42 1.94
N ALA A 159 16.55 8.91 0.95
CA ALA A 159 18.01 8.88 1.00
C ALA A 159 18.62 10.28 1.04
N ARG A 160 18.08 11.20 0.22
CA ARG A 160 18.45 12.61 0.27
C ARG A 160 18.13 13.24 1.63
N LEU A 161 16.95 12.96 2.19
CA LEU A 161 16.57 13.44 3.51
C LEU A 161 17.56 12.97 4.57
N SER A 162 17.89 11.68 4.60
CA SER A 162 18.86 11.13 5.53
C SER A 162 20.25 11.78 5.36
N ALA A 163 20.70 12.03 4.13
CA ALA A 163 21.96 12.72 3.86
C ALA A 163 21.99 14.17 4.38
N ILE A 164 20.87 14.91 4.32
CA ILE A 164 20.76 16.25 4.91
C ILE A 164 21.02 16.21 6.43
N TYR A 165 20.60 15.13 7.11
CA TYR A 165 20.85 14.91 8.54
C TYR A 165 22.16 14.16 8.82
N GLY A 166 23.10 14.10 7.86
CA GLY A 166 24.44 13.53 8.03
C GLY A 166 24.56 12.04 7.69
N GLY A 167 23.50 11.41 7.17
CA GLY A 167 23.55 10.04 6.65
C GLY A 167 24.47 9.90 5.43
N THR A 168 25.13 8.75 5.30
CA THR A 168 25.97 8.44 4.13
C THR A 168 25.42 7.20 3.44
N TYR A 169 25.21 7.29 2.11
CA TYR A 169 24.71 6.19 1.29
C TYR A 169 25.83 5.62 0.42
N MET A 170 25.94 4.29 0.41
CA MET A 170 26.90 3.55 -0.41
C MET A 170 26.16 2.55 -1.29
N LEU A 171 26.32 2.69 -2.62
CA LEU A 171 25.83 1.74 -3.61
C LEU A 171 27.01 0.96 -4.20
N GLY A 172 26.75 -0.20 -4.82
CA GLY A 172 27.83 -1.04 -5.36
C GLY A 172 28.80 -1.55 -4.28
N THR A 173 28.32 -1.65 -3.03
CA THR A 173 29.09 -2.06 -1.85
C THR A 173 28.44 -3.32 -1.26
N PRO A 174 28.86 -4.53 -1.69
CA PRO A 174 28.32 -5.78 -1.17
C PRO A 174 28.62 -5.95 0.32
N ILE A 175 27.63 -6.42 1.10
CA ILE A 175 27.84 -6.81 2.49
C ILE A 175 28.18 -8.30 2.52
N ASP A 176 29.39 -8.63 2.96
CA ASP A 176 29.87 -10.01 3.07
C ASP A 176 29.33 -10.69 4.34
N GLU A 177 29.23 -9.92 5.43
CA GLU A 177 28.89 -10.46 6.75
C GLU A 177 28.27 -9.38 7.66
N VAL A 178 27.22 -9.77 8.39
CA VAL A 178 26.77 -9.04 9.58
C VAL A 178 27.46 -9.65 10.79
N ILE A 179 28.22 -8.84 11.53
CA ILE A 179 29.11 -9.31 12.60
C ILE A 179 28.35 -9.33 13.92
N TYR A 180 28.32 -10.48 14.59
CA TYR A 180 27.74 -10.66 15.92
C TYR A 180 28.82 -10.84 16.99
N GLY A 181 28.63 -10.23 18.16
CA GLY A 181 29.47 -10.45 19.33
C GLY A 181 29.16 -11.76 20.05
N GLU A 182 29.97 -12.08 21.07
CA GLU A 182 29.77 -13.28 21.91
C GLU A 182 28.42 -13.30 22.65
N ASP A 183 27.84 -12.12 22.89
CA ASP A 183 26.51 -11.93 23.49
C ASP A 183 25.37 -12.08 22.48
N GLY A 184 25.68 -12.39 21.21
CA GLY A 184 24.71 -12.55 20.14
C GLY A 184 24.14 -11.24 19.58
N LYS A 185 24.72 -10.09 19.94
CA LYS A 185 24.31 -8.77 19.41
C LYS A 185 25.12 -8.37 18.19
N VAL A 186 24.50 -7.62 17.29
CA VAL A 186 25.23 -7.00 16.17
C VAL A 186 26.28 -6.02 16.70
N THR A 187 27.47 -6.08 16.12
CA THR A 187 28.58 -5.16 16.41
C THR A 187 29.05 -4.38 15.18
N GLY A 188 28.57 -4.76 13.99
CA GLY A 188 28.89 -4.09 12.74
C GLY A 188 28.57 -4.92 11.50
N VAL A 189 29.02 -4.42 10.35
CA VAL A 189 28.96 -5.10 9.06
C VAL A 189 30.33 -5.09 8.39
N LYS A 190 30.60 -6.10 7.58
CA LYS A 190 31.82 -6.24 6.79
C LYS A 190 31.52 -6.15 5.30
N SER A 191 32.36 -5.41 4.59
CA SER A 191 32.36 -5.31 3.12
C SER A 191 33.80 -5.30 2.63
N GLY A 192 34.25 -6.40 2.02
CA GLY A 192 35.64 -6.65 1.66
C GLY A 192 36.54 -6.64 2.89
N GLU A 193 37.55 -5.77 2.86
CA GLU A 193 38.50 -5.60 3.97
C GLU A 193 38.03 -4.59 5.02
N GLN A 194 36.91 -3.89 4.78
CA GLN A 194 36.41 -2.83 5.65
C GLN A 194 35.34 -3.35 6.61
N VAL A 195 35.38 -2.82 7.84
CA VAL A 195 34.37 -3.09 8.88
C VAL A 195 33.79 -1.76 9.39
N ALA A 196 32.49 -1.61 9.28
CA ALA A 196 31.73 -0.51 9.87
C ALA A 196 31.07 -1.00 11.16
N LYS A 197 31.42 -0.38 12.29
CA LYS A 197 30.84 -0.73 13.60
C LYS A 197 29.50 -0.04 13.81
N ALA A 198 28.55 -0.76 14.37
CA ALA A 198 27.22 -0.24 14.68
C ALA A 198 26.66 -0.94 15.93
N LYS A 199 25.79 -0.24 16.67
CA LYS A 199 25.08 -0.80 17.84
C LYS A 199 23.86 -1.64 17.44
N LEU A 200 23.33 -1.37 16.25
CA LEU A 200 22.21 -2.06 15.63
C LEU A 200 22.35 -1.99 14.12
N VAL A 201 21.69 -2.90 13.41
CA VAL A 201 21.59 -2.88 11.95
C VAL A 201 20.12 -3.08 11.56
N ILE A 202 19.69 -2.32 10.55
CA ILE A 202 18.39 -2.48 9.90
C ILE A 202 18.64 -2.98 8.49
N GLY A 203 17.90 -3.99 8.03
CA GLY A 203 18.00 -4.43 6.63
C GLY A 203 16.83 -5.31 6.20
N ASP A 204 16.78 -5.61 4.92
CA ASP A 204 15.76 -6.49 4.35
C ASP A 204 16.17 -7.98 4.49
N PRO A 205 15.23 -8.93 4.26
CA PRO A 205 15.49 -10.36 4.42
C PRO A 205 16.69 -10.93 3.66
N SER A 206 17.10 -10.33 2.55
CA SER A 206 18.20 -10.84 1.73
C SER A 206 19.56 -10.82 2.44
N TYR A 207 19.75 -9.91 3.40
CA TYR A 207 20.97 -9.80 4.22
C TYR A 207 20.97 -10.74 5.44
N PHE A 208 19.83 -11.37 5.75
CA PHE A 208 19.61 -12.11 7.01
C PHE A 208 18.96 -13.47 6.78
N LYS A 209 19.43 -14.24 5.79
CA LYS A 209 18.80 -15.49 5.34
C LYS A 209 18.50 -16.50 6.46
N GLU A 210 19.31 -16.53 7.53
CA GLU A 210 19.15 -17.45 8.67
C GLU A 210 18.20 -16.91 9.76
N LYS A 211 17.81 -15.64 9.70
CA LYS A 211 16.93 -14.96 10.68
C LYS A 211 15.57 -14.60 10.10
N VAL A 212 15.23 -15.19 8.96
CA VAL A 212 13.95 -14.99 8.29
C VAL A 212 13.32 -16.32 7.95
N LYS A 213 12.00 -16.35 7.86
CA LYS A 213 11.23 -17.50 7.38
C LYS A 213 10.40 -17.10 6.18
N LYS A 214 10.29 -18.00 5.21
CA LYS A 214 9.41 -17.84 4.05
C LYS A 214 7.96 -17.96 4.49
N THR A 215 7.14 -16.97 4.15
CA THR A 215 5.71 -16.91 4.48
C THR A 215 4.80 -17.18 3.28
N GLY A 216 5.36 -17.17 2.06
CA GLY A 216 4.61 -17.41 0.84
C GLY A 216 5.40 -17.03 -0.40
N GLN A 217 4.68 -16.86 -1.51
CA GLN A 217 5.22 -16.35 -2.77
C GLN A 217 4.23 -15.38 -3.41
N VAL A 218 4.75 -14.45 -4.21
CA VAL A 218 3.97 -13.50 -5.00
C VAL A 218 4.41 -13.60 -6.45
N ILE A 219 3.45 -13.77 -7.36
CA ILE A 219 3.70 -13.59 -8.79
C ILE A 219 3.44 -12.12 -9.15
N ARG A 220 4.34 -11.53 -9.91
CA ARG A 220 4.20 -10.23 -10.55
C ARG A 220 4.36 -10.38 -12.05
N THR A 221 3.42 -9.85 -12.81
CA THR A 221 3.44 -9.84 -14.27
C THR A 221 3.40 -8.40 -14.76
N ILE A 222 4.46 -7.97 -15.42
CA ILE A 222 4.58 -6.63 -16.00
C ILE A 222 4.31 -6.72 -17.50
N CYS A 223 3.32 -5.98 -17.98
CA CYS A 223 2.89 -5.95 -19.36
C CYS A 223 3.08 -4.56 -19.95
N LEU A 224 3.75 -4.48 -21.11
CA LEU A 224 3.80 -3.28 -21.94
C LEU A 224 2.62 -3.30 -22.92
N LEU A 225 1.82 -2.24 -22.90
CA LEU A 225 0.67 -2.05 -23.79
C LEU A 225 0.90 -0.78 -24.64
N ASP A 226 0.36 -0.75 -25.86
CA ASP A 226 0.32 0.45 -26.72
C ASP A 226 -1.08 1.08 -26.79
N HIS A 227 -1.94 0.73 -25.82
CA HIS A 227 -3.30 1.25 -25.68
C HIS A 227 -3.71 1.27 -24.20
N PRO A 228 -4.71 2.09 -23.82
CA PRO A 228 -5.28 2.03 -22.47
C PRO A 228 -6.00 0.70 -22.24
N ILE A 229 -6.12 0.28 -20.98
CA ILE A 229 -6.85 -0.95 -20.63
C ILE A 229 -8.31 -0.85 -21.13
N PRO A 230 -8.85 -1.88 -21.81
CA PRO A 230 -10.25 -1.91 -22.24
C PRO A 230 -11.24 -1.59 -21.10
N ASN A 231 -12.33 -0.88 -21.42
CA ASN A 231 -13.35 -0.44 -20.45
C ASN A 231 -12.88 0.54 -19.37
N SER A 232 -11.66 1.08 -19.48
CA SER A 232 -11.14 2.09 -18.53
C SER A 232 -11.53 3.53 -18.86
N ASP A 233 -12.34 3.77 -19.90
CA ASP A 233 -12.66 5.12 -20.40
C ASP A 233 -11.40 5.88 -20.87
N ASN A 234 -10.53 5.17 -21.61
CA ASN A 234 -9.24 5.68 -22.12
C ASN A 234 -8.34 6.30 -21.03
N ALA A 235 -8.39 5.77 -19.82
CA ALA A 235 -7.64 6.32 -18.70
C ALA A 235 -6.12 6.22 -18.92
N ASP A 236 -5.41 7.28 -18.52
CA ASP A 236 -3.94 7.31 -18.55
C ASP A 236 -3.30 6.46 -17.44
N SER A 237 -4.10 6.06 -16.45
CA SER A 237 -3.71 5.29 -15.29
C SER A 237 -4.93 4.70 -14.60
N THR A 238 -4.79 3.47 -14.10
CA THR A 238 -5.89 2.76 -13.46
C THR A 238 -5.39 1.88 -12.32
N GLN A 239 -6.27 1.68 -11.35
CA GLN A 239 -6.17 0.65 -10.33
C GLN A 239 -7.37 -0.27 -10.50
N ILE A 240 -7.14 -1.57 -10.63
CA ILE A 240 -8.19 -2.59 -10.78
C ILE A 240 -7.96 -3.67 -9.73
N ILE A 241 -9.02 -4.02 -9.02
CA ILE A 241 -9.02 -5.12 -8.04
C ILE A 241 -9.93 -6.23 -8.58
N ILE A 242 -9.43 -7.46 -8.60
CA ILE A 242 -10.21 -8.66 -8.91
C ILE A 242 -10.38 -9.40 -7.58
N PRO A 243 -11.55 -9.29 -6.93
CA PRO A 243 -11.80 -9.96 -5.67
C PRO A 243 -11.64 -11.47 -5.80
N GLN A 244 -11.14 -12.11 -4.75
CA GLN A 244 -10.84 -13.53 -4.70
C GLN A 244 -12.02 -14.42 -5.15
N ASN A 245 -13.27 -14.10 -4.78
CA ASN A 245 -14.42 -14.93 -5.19
C ASN A 245 -14.71 -14.79 -6.69
N GLN A 246 -14.45 -13.61 -7.27
CA GLN A 246 -14.58 -13.37 -8.72
C GLN A 246 -13.47 -14.09 -9.50
N ALA A 247 -12.28 -14.19 -8.90
CA ALA A 247 -11.15 -14.94 -9.45
C ALA A 247 -11.21 -16.46 -9.15
N LYS A 248 -12.12 -16.90 -8.26
CA LYS A 248 -12.19 -18.28 -7.71
C LYS A 248 -10.89 -18.69 -6.99
N ARG A 249 -10.41 -17.81 -6.12
CA ARG A 249 -9.14 -17.91 -5.38
C ARG A 249 -9.36 -17.64 -3.89
N LYS A 250 -8.28 -17.71 -3.10
CA LYS A 250 -8.22 -17.29 -1.69
C LYS A 250 -7.56 -15.91 -1.49
N HIS A 251 -6.98 -15.35 -2.54
CA HIS A 251 -6.36 -14.04 -2.53
C HIS A 251 -6.77 -13.26 -3.79
N ASP A 252 -6.94 -11.96 -3.60
CA ASP A 252 -7.25 -11.02 -4.68
C ASP A 252 -6.12 -10.94 -5.72
N ILE A 253 -6.48 -10.47 -6.91
CA ILE A 253 -5.51 -10.09 -7.95
C ILE A 253 -5.58 -8.58 -8.15
N TYR A 254 -4.43 -7.91 -8.10
CA TYR A 254 -4.31 -6.48 -8.29
C TYR A 254 -3.75 -6.19 -9.68
N ILE A 255 -4.29 -5.17 -10.35
CA ILE A 255 -3.72 -4.60 -11.57
C ILE A 255 -3.55 -3.09 -11.37
N THR A 256 -2.32 -2.61 -11.49
CA THR A 256 -2.01 -1.18 -11.53
C THR A 256 -1.48 -0.85 -12.91
N SER A 257 -2.05 0.17 -13.57
CA SER A 257 -1.56 0.66 -14.85
C SER A 257 -1.22 2.14 -14.78
N VAL A 258 -0.08 2.49 -15.34
CA VAL A 258 0.44 3.85 -15.49
C VAL A 258 0.99 4.02 -16.91
N SER A 259 1.07 5.26 -17.40
CA SER A 259 1.47 5.55 -18.78
C SER A 259 2.55 6.62 -18.85
N ALA A 260 2.86 7.09 -20.05
CA ALA A 260 3.71 8.25 -20.29
C ALA A 260 3.28 9.50 -19.49
N SER A 261 2.02 9.58 -19.08
CA SER A 261 1.51 10.67 -18.25
C SER A 261 2.11 10.71 -16.83
N HIS A 262 2.79 9.63 -16.42
CA HIS A 262 3.55 9.49 -15.18
C HIS A 262 5.08 9.44 -15.44
N HIS A 263 5.52 9.66 -16.68
CA HIS A 263 6.93 9.62 -17.09
C HIS A 263 7.65 8.26 -16.86
N VAL A 264 6.91 7.16 -16.84
CA VAL A 264 7.47 5.81 -16.64
C VAL A 264 7.67 5.02 -17.94
N VAL A 265 7.03 5.45 -19.03
CA VAL A 265 7.13 4.84 -20.36
C VAL A 265 7.04 5.92 -21.45
N PRO A 266 7.50 5.65 -22.69
CA PRO A 266 7.36 6.59 -23.81
C PRO A 266 5.89 6.90 -24.16
N LYS A 267 5.66 8.06 -24.81
CA LYS A 267 4.32 8.46 -25.28
C LYS A 267 3.69 7.38 -26.16
N GLY A 268 2.42 7.08 -25.92
CA GLY A 268 1.67 6.04 -26.62
C GLY A 268 1.76 4.66 -25.97
N PHE A 269 2.45 4.52 -24.83
CA PHE A 269 2.54 3.27 -24.08
C PHE A 269 1.94 3.36 -22.68
N TRP A 270 1.53 2.21 -22.17
CA TRP A 270 1.11 1.94 -20.81
C TRP A 270 1.93 0.77 -20.25
N LEU A 271 2.26 0.85 -18.98
CA LEU A 271 2.80 -0.24 -18.20
C LEU A 271 1.70 -0.73 -17.27
N ALA A 272 1.32 -2.00 -17.37
CA ALA A 272 0.37 -2.64 -16.46
C ALA A 272 1.12 -3.69 -15.62
N SER A 273 1.04 -3.59 -14.31
CA SER A 273 1.58 -4.58 -13.36
C SER A 273 0.42 -5.35 -12.75
N ILE A 274 0.48 -6.67 -12.82
CA ILE A 274 -0.45 -7.59 -12.17
C ILE A 274 0.28 -8.22 -10.99
N SER A 275 -0.38 -8.39 -9.85
CA SER A 275 0.16 -9.12 -8.69
C SER A 275 -0.89 -9.93 -7.94
N THR A 276 -0.50 -11.11 -7.44
CA THR A 276 -1.29 -11.92 -6.49
C THR A 276 -0.38 -12.85 -5.69
N VAL A 277 -0.86 -13.31 -4.54
CA VAL A 277 -0.21 -14.36 -3.74
C VAL A 277 -0.35 -15.69 -4.48
N VAL A 278 0.72 -16.48 -4.57
CA VAL A 278 0.72 -17.79 -5.25
C VAL A 278 -0.05 -18.81 -4.41
N GLU A 279 -0.96 -19.56 -5.05
CA GLU A 279 -1.79 -20.59 -4.41
C GLU A 279 -1.56 -22.00 -4.97
N THR A 280 -0.91 -22.11 -6.13
CA THR A 280 -0.74 -23.37 -6.88
C THR A 280 0.70 -23.54 -7.37
N ASP A 281 1.00 -24.74 -7.88
CA ASP A 281 2.30 -25.05 -8.48
C ASP A 281 2.49 -24.43 -9.90
N ASP A 282 1.46 -23.78 -10.45
CA ASP A 282 1.52 -23.03 -11.73
C ASP A 282 1.12 -21.55 -11.52
N PRO A 283 2.02 -20.71 -10.98
CA PRO A 283 1.75 -19.31 -10.72
C PRO A 283 1.31 -18.52 -11.96
N HIS A 284 1.81 -18.89 -13.15
CA HIS A 284 1.51 -18.15 -14.38
C HIS A 284 0.05 -18.31 -14.82
N SER A 285 -0.57 -19.46 -14.52
CA SER A 285 -1.99 -19.68 -14.79
C SER A 285 -2.90 -18.83 -13.91
N GLU A 286 -2.45 -18.50 -12.69
CA GLU A 286 -3.23 -17.78 -11.68
C GLU A 286 -3.53 -16.34 -12.10
N VAL A 287 -2.66 -15.73 -12.91
CA VAL A 287 -2.82 -14.37 -13.44
C VAL A 287 -3.50 -14.33 -14.81
N ALA A 288 -3.85 -15.47 -15.42
CA ALA A 288 -4.41 -15.53 -16.77
C ALA A 288 -5.73 -14.73 -16.90
N ALA A 289 -6.59 -14.80 -15.87
CA ALA A 289 -7.83 -14.02 -15.85
C ALA A 289 -7.55 -12.51 -15.87
N ALA A 290 -6.58 -12.04 -15.09
CA ALA A 290 -6.18 -10.63 -15.05
C ALA A 290 -5.61 -10.15 -16.39
N ILE A 291 -4.78 -10.98 -17.02
CA ILE A 291 -4.18 -10.72 -18.33
C ILE A 291 -5.24 -10.54 -19.41
N SER A 292 -6.32 -11.33 -19.36
CA SER A 292 -7.40 -11.24 -20.35
C SER A 292 -8.08 -9.86 -20.39
N TYR A 293 -8.00 -9.10 -19.29
CA TYR A 293 -8.54 -7.74 -19.24
C TYR A 293 -7.63 -6.68 -19.84
N LEU A 294 -6.35 -6.96 -20.08
CA LEU A 294 -5.39 -5.97 -20.55
C LEU A 294 -5.50 -5.66 -22.04
N GLY A 295 -6.16 -6.51 -22.83
CA GLY A 295 -6.15 -6.44 -24.31
C GLY A 295 -4.82 -6.95 -24.90
N PRO A 296 -4.51 -6.63 -26.17
CA PRO A 296 -3.24 -6.99 -26.80
C PRO A 296 -2.01 -6.50 -26.03
N ILE A 297 -1.12 -7.43 -25.68
CA ILE A 297 0.12 -7.12 -24.96
C ILE A 297 1.30 -7.08 -25.94
N LYS A 298 2.12 -6.04 -25.88
CA LYS A 298 3.32 -5.90 -26.71
C LYS A 298 4.46 -6.76 -26.19
N GLU A 299 4.70 -6.69 -24.89
CA GLU A 299 5.70 -7.48 -24.18
C GLU A 299 5.24 -7.81 -22.76
N ARG A 300 5.65 -8.98 -22.26
CA ARG A 300 5.27 -9.50 -20.95
C ARG A 300 6.51 -10.01 -20.21
N PHE A 301 6.62 -9.63 -18.94
CA PHE A 301 7.68 -10.05 -18.02
C PHE A 301 7.04 -10.63 -16.77
N ASP A 302 7.25 -11.92 -16.54
CA ASP A 302 6.76 -12.60 -15.33
C ASP A 302 7.90 -12.78 -14.32
N TYR A 303 7.60 -12.56 -13.05
CA TYR A 303 8.54 -12.75 -11.95
C TYR A 303 7.81 -13.29 -10.72
N VAL A 304 8.30 -14.41 -10.18
CA VAL A 304 7.81 -14.99 -8.93
C VAL A 304 8.85 -14.73 -7.85
N SER A 305 8.43 -14.15 -6.73
CA SER A 305 9.29 -13.85 -5.59
C SER A 305 8.78 -14.52 -4.32
N ASP A 306 9.68 -15.10 -3.55
CA ASP A 306 9.42 -15.50 -2.17
C ASP A 306 9.20 -14.27 -1.29
N ILE A 307 8.27 -14.37 -0.35
CA ILE A 307 8.07 -13.36 0.70
C ILE A 307 8.54 -13.93 2.05
N TYR A 308 9.20 -13.07 2.82
CA TYR A 308 9.84 -13.41 4.08
C TYR A 308 9.41 -12.46 5.18
N GLU A 309 9.40 -12.98 6.41
CA GLU A 309 9.27 -12.19 7.64
C GLU A 309 10.36 -12.60 8.64
N PRO A 310 10.78 -11.69 9.55
CA PRO A 310 11.73 -12.04 10.60
C PRO A 310 11.19 -13.13 11.53
N VAL A 311 12.10 -13.96 12.06
CA VAL A 311 11.75 -14.98 13.07
C VAL A 311 11.76 -14.44 14.50
N ASP A 312 12.37 -13.27 14.72
CA ASP A 312 12.45 -12.57 16.01
C ASP A 312 12.21 -11.05 15.84
N ASP A 313 12.02 -10.33 16.95
CA ASP A 313 11.74 -8.90 16.93
C ASP A 313 12.98 -8.00 16.82
N GLY A 314 14.19 -8.59 16.83
CA GLY A 314 15.46 -7.87 16.78
C GLY A 314 15.91 -7.26 18.11
N THR A 315 15.10 -7.29 19.18
CA THR A 315 15.43 -6.58 20.44
C THR A 315 16.61 -7.22 21.17
N HIS A 316 16.75 -8.54 21.12
CA HIS A 316 17.92 -9.24 21.66
C HIS A 316 19.14 -9.08 20.74
N SER A 317 18.97 -9.38 19.45
CA SER A 317 20.08 -9.45 18.49
C SER A 317 20.58 -8.10 18.00
N GLN A 318 19.79 -7.04 18.17
CA GLN A 318 19.99 -5.71 17.57
C GLN A 318 20.05 -5.73 16.03
N ALA A 319 19.48 -6.77 15.41
CA ALA A 319 19.25 -6.87 13.97
C ALA A 319 17.75 -6.73 13.69
N PHE A 320 17.34 -5.59 13.13
CA PHE A 320 15.93 -5.29 12.86
C PHE A 320 15.65 -5.51 11.37
N ILE A 321 14.87 -6.54 11.07
CA ILE A 321 14.66 -6.98 9.69
C ILE A 321 13.25 -6.58 9.25
N SER A 322 13.14 -5.98 8.06
CA SER A 322 11.84 -5.66 7.46
C SER A 322 11.17 -6.90 6.85
N LYS A 323 9.86 -6.82 6.64
CA LYS A 323 9.13 -7.81 5.86
C LYS A 323 9.36 -7.60 4.36
N SER A 324 9.19 -8.66 3.59
CA SER A 324 9.12 -8.54 2.12
C SER A 324 7.85 -7.80 1.69
N TYR A 325 7.91 -7.07 0.58
CA TYR A 325 6.72 -6.45 -0.02
C TYR A 325 5.71 -7.52 -0.44
N ASP A 326 4.49 -7.39 0.07
CA ASP A 326 3.36 -8.26 -0.24
C ASP A 326 2.81 -8.04 -1.67
N ALA A 327 1.70 -8.69 -1.98
CA ALA A 327 1.06 -8.61 -3.29
C ALA A 327 0.21 -7.33 -3.49
N THR A 328 -0.02 -6.54 -2.43
CA THR A 328 -0.89 -5.36 -2.49
C THR A 328 -0.28 -4.26 -3.35
N SER A 329 -1.16 -3.46 -3.93
CA SER A 329 -0.82 -2.33 -4.80
C SER A 329 -0.78 -0.98 -4.06
N HIS A 330 -0.68 -0.99 -2.74
CA HIS A 330 -0.62 0.21 -1.89
C HIS A 330 0.38 0.03 -0.76
N PHE A 331 0.61 1.07 0.04
CA PHE A 331 1.73 1.10 1.01
C PHE A 331 1.30 0.92 2.47
N VAL A 332 0.03 0.62 2.74
CA VAL A 332 -0.49 0.53 4.12
C VAL A 332 0.31 -0.47 4.96
N THR A 333 0.46 -1.70 4.48
CA THR A 333 1.20 -2.77 5.17
C THR A 333 2.70 -2.46 5.28
N VAL A 334 3.27 -1.77 4.29
CA VAL A 334 4.66 -1.28 4.31
C VAL A 334 4.86 -0.26 5.42
N TYR A 335 3.92 0.69 5.56
CA TYR A 335 4.03 1.73 6.58
C TYR A 335 3.78 1.18 7.99
N GLU A 336 2.91 0.17 8.13
CA GLU A 336 2.76 -0.59 9.38
C GLU A 336 4.08 -1.27 9.78
N ASP A 337 4.79 -1.90 8.84
CA ASP A 337 6.11 -2.51 9.10
C ASP A 337 7.16 -1.46 9.50
N ILE A 338 7.16 -0.27 8.88
CA ILE A 338 8.04 0.85 9.26
C ILE A 338 7.78 1.29 10.71
N LYS A 339 6.50 1.45 11.10
CA LYS A 339 6.13 1.83 12.48
C LYS A 339 6.57 0.77 13.49
N ASP A 340 6.34 -0.49 13.16
CA ASP A 340 6.73 -1.62 13.99
C ASP A 340 8.27 -1.71 14.17
N ILE A 341 9.05 -1.57 13.09
CA ILE A 341 10.52 -1.50 13.17
C ILE A 341 10.96 -0.33 14.05
N TYR A 342 10.39 0.85 13.83
CA TYR A 342 10.72 2.04 14.63
C TYR A 342 10.43 1.82 16.12
N HIS A 343 9.28 1.23 16.45
CA HIS A 343 8.90 0.91 17.81
C HIS A 343 9.85 -0.09 18.46
N ARG A 344 10.19 -1.18 17.76
CA ARG A 344 11.14 -2.19 18.27
C ARG A 344 12.54 -1.63 18.53
N ILE A 345 12.96 -0.63 17.76
CA ILE A 345 14.27 0.05 17.92
C ILE A 345 14.25 1.04 19.08
N THR A 346 13.21 1.88 19.15
CA THR A 346 13.19 3.07 20.03
C THR A 346 12.44 2.85 21.34
N GLY A 347 11.51 1.89 21.36
CA GLY A 347 10.52 1.72 22.43
C GLY A 347 9.34 2.70 22.34
N ASP A 348 9.36 3.65 21.41
CA ASP A 348 8.38 4.73 21.29
C ASP A 348 7.48 4.55 20.06
N GLU A 349 6.28 5.14 20.10
CA GLU A 349 5.42 5.28 18.93
C GLU A 349 6.02 6.29 17.93
N LEU A 350 5.91 6.00 16.64
CA LEU A 350 6.40 6.90 15.59
C LEU A 350 5.51 8.14 15.48
N VAL A 351 5.93 9.23 16.14
CA VAL A 351 5.24 10.53 16.06
C VAL A 351 5.90 11.42 15.02
N ILE A 352 5.18 11.69 13.93
CA ILE A 352 5.68 12.54 12.84
C ILE A 352 5.53 14.01 13.20
N LYS A 353 6.65 14.72 13.30
CA LYS A 353 6.71 16.17 13.53
C LYS A 353 6.98 16.89 12.22
N LYS A 354 6.40 18.08 12.07
CA LYS A 354 6.67 18.93 10.90
C LYS A 354 8.13 19.37 10.98
N ARG A 355 8.87 19.18 9.89
CA ARG A 355 10.24 19.65 9.76
C ARG A 355 10.29 21.17 10.00
N PRO A 356 11.24 21.68 10.81
CA PRO A 356 11.45 23.11 10.94
C PRO A 356 11.79 23.74 9.57
N THR A 357 11.45 25.00 9.40
CA THR A 357 11.85 25.78 8.23
C THR A 357 13.37 25.92 8.18
N ILE A 358 13.93 26.23 7.01
CA ILE A 358 15.38 26.43 6.84
C ILE A 358 15.90 27.49 7.81
N ASP A 359 15.11 28.56 8.02
CA ASP A 359 15.45 29.64 8.96
C ASP A 359 15.50 29.14 10.42
N GLU A 360 14.56 28.26 10.81
CA GLU A 360 14.56 27.63 12.13
C GLU A 360 15.70 26.63 12.33
N GLU A 361 16.03 25.83 11.30
CA GLU A 361 17.17 24.92 11.32
C GLU A 361 18.50 25.70 11.45
N GLN A 362 18.61 26.82 10.72
CA GLN A 362 19.80 27.67 10.76
C GLN A 362 19.94 28.39 12.11
N ALA A 363 18.85 28.93 12.66
CA ALA A 363 18.86 29.53 13.99
C ALA A 363 19.21 28.51 15.09
N ALA A 364 18.72 27.27 14.99
CA ALA A 364 19.06 26.20 15.94
C ALA A 364 20.54 25.77 15.84
N PHE A 365 21.09 25.70 14.62
CA PHE A 365 22.51 25.43 14.41
C PHE A 365 23.38 26.53 15.00
N GLU A 366 23.08 27.80 14.72
CA GLU A 366 23.81 28.95 15.27
C GLU A 366 23.75 28.98 16.80
N ALA A 367 22.60 28.67 17.40
CA ALA A 367 22.44 28.57 18.85
C ALA A 367 23.21 27.39 19.48
N SER A 368 23.45 26.30 18.74
CA SER A 368 24.20 25.13 19.23
C SER A 368 25.72 25.34 19.27
N ILE A 369 26.22 26.40 18.62
CA ILE A 369 27.64 26.75 18.53
C ILE A 369 28.01 27.84 19.56
N GLN A 370 27.02 28.46 20.21
CA GLN A 370 27.18 29.34 21.38
C GLN A 370 27.15 28.52 22.67
#